data_AF-A0A1C6G1P6-F1
#
_entry.id   AF-A0A1C6G1P6-F1
#
_cell.length_a   1.000
_cell.length_b   1.000
_cell.length_c   1.000
_cell.angle_alpha   90.00
_cell.angle_beta   90.00
_cell.angle_gamma   90.00
#
_symmetry.space_group_name_H-M   'P 1'
#
loop_
_entity.id
_entity.type
_entity.pdbx_description
1 polymer ?
#
loop_
_entity_poly.entity_id
_entity_poly.type
_entity_poly.pdbx_seq_one_letter_code
_entity_poly.pdbx_strand_id
1 'polypeptide(L)'
;MATIFAATSLELEPEKKKELIDALGETIGTIFKTYSLYYTPVPAENVSEGAKDQMTFFVFVPPYMEIDRRRQLIKVLNDTMVRVVGYKGPLKVIVIFKYHDDEACGVDGVLRADAKAAAAAEKKG
;
A
#
# COMPACT_ATOMS: atom_id res chain seq x y z
N MET A 1 2.17 -11.27 0.99
CA MET A 1 2.95 -10.03 1.15
C MET A 1 2.29 -8.96 0.29
N ALA A 2 2.28 -7.72 0.72
CA ALA A 2 1.86 -6.58 -0.09
C ALA A 2 3.01 -5.59 -0.20
N THR A 3 3.21 -5.01 -1.38
CA THR A 3 4.12 -3.88 -1.57
C THR A 3 3.29 -2.64 -1.81
N ILE A 4 3.51 -1.58 -1.05
CA ILE A 4 2.70 -0.38 -1.09
C ILE A 4 3.60 0.82 -1.38
N PHE A 5 3.32 1.52 -2.48
CA PHE A 5 3.90 2.82 -2.78
C PHE A 5 2.86 3.90 -2.51
N ALA A 6 3.17 4.84 -1.63
CA ALA A 6 2.33 5.95 -1.25
C ALA A 6 2.93 7.22 -1.86
N ALA A 7 2.38 7.66 -3.00
CA ALA A 7 2.76 8.91 -3.65
C ALA A 7 1.88 10.04 -3.14
N THR A 8 2.48 11.17 -2.77
CA THR A 8 1.73 12.24 -2.11
C THR A 8 2.29 13.62 -2.40
N SER A 9 1.39 14.58 -2.57
CA SER A 9 1.74 15.99 -2.63
C SER A 9 1.49 16.72 -1.30
N LEU A 10 1.29 15.96 -0.20
CA LEU A 10 1.18 16.56 1.13
C LEU A 10 2.54 17.12 1.54
N GLU A 11 2.55 18.40 1.86
CA GLU A 11 3.66 19.07 2.53
C GLU A 11 3.48 18.86 4.04
N LEU A 12 4.28 17.95 4.59
CA LEU A 12 4.25 17.60 6.00
C LEU A 12 5.61 17.90 6.62
N GLU A 13 5.59 18.54 7.79
CA GLU A 13 6.76 18.64 8.63
C GLU A 13 7.33 17.25 8.99
N PRO A 14 8.65 17.12 9.22
CA PRO A 14 9.29 15.83 9.46
C PRO A 14 8.62 14.98 10.55
N GLU A 15 8.22 15.59 11.66
CA GLU A 15 7.57 14.94 12.78
C GLU A 15 6.21 14.38 12.37
N LYS A 16 5.44 15.18 11.62
CA LYS A 16 4.11 14.78 11.16
C LYS A 16 4.17 13.70 10.09
N LYS A 17 5.16 13.77 9.21
CA LYS A 17 5.47 12.71 8.25
C LYS A 17 5.79 11.40 8.96
N LYS A 18 6.61 11.44 10.03
CA LYS A 18 6.92 10.25 10.82
C LYS A 18 5.67 9.68 11.48
N GLU A 19 4.87 10.51 12.15
CA GLU A 19 3.60 10.11 12.77
C GLU A 19 2.69 9.42 11.75
N LEU A 20 2.57 9.97 10.54
CA LEU A 20 1.77 9.37 9.47
C LEU A 20 2.32 8.01 9.04
N ILE A 21 3.62 7.87 8.81
CA ILE A 21 4.23 6.61 8.39
C ILE A 21 4.04 5.53 9.47
N ASP A 22 4.23 5.87 10.75
CA ASP A 22 4.04 4.94 11.87
C ASP A 22 2.57 4.48 11.95
N ALA A 23 1.63 5.43 11.91
CA ALA A 23 0.19 5.14 11.95
C ALA A 23 -0.29 4.31 10.75
N LEU A 24 0.22 4.59 9.56
CA LEU A 24 -0.02 3.78 8.35
C LEU A 24 0.54 2.38 8.53
N GLY A 25 1.75 2.25 9.09
CA GLY A 25 2.38 0.96 9.34
C GLY A 25 1.57 0.07 10.28
N GLU A 26 1.09 0.61 11.39
CA GLU A 26 0.18 -0.10 12.31
C GLU A 26 -1.09 -0.54 11.59
N THR A 27 -1.70 0.39 10.86
CA THR A 27 -2.97 0.17 10.15
C THR A 27 -2.84 -0.92 9.10
N ILE A 28 -1.81 -0.85 8.25
CA ILE A 28 -1.54 -1.84 7.20
C ILE A 28 -1.20 -3.19 7.83
N GLY A 29 -0.50 -3.19 8.97
CA GLY A 29 -0.19 -4.40 9.74
C GLY A 29 -1.43 -5.16 10.21
N THR A 30 -2.56 -4.49 10.45
CA THR A 30 -3.83 -5.16 10.76
C THR A 30 -4.40 -5.95 9.58
N ILE A 31 -4.05 -5.55 8.35
CA ILE A 31 -4.54 -6.19 7.12
C ILE A 31 -3.56 -7.24 6.62
N PHE A 32 -2.25 -6.94 6.64
CA PHE A 32 -1.22 -7.80 6.07
C PHE A 32 -0.18 -8.19 7.13
N LYS A 33 0.01 -9.50 7.31
CA LYS A 33 1.09 -10.05 8.15
C LYS A 33 2.49 -9.62 7.70
N THR A 34 2.68 -9.39 6.40
CA THR A 34 3.97 -8.99 5.81
C THR A 34 3.70 -7.96 4.72
N TYR A 35 4.31 -6.78 4.85
CA TYR A 35 4.18 -5.71 3.88
C TYR A 35 5.46 -4.86 3.80
N SER A 36 5.56 -4.09 2.73
CA SER A 36 6.53 -3.00 2.59
C SER A 36 5.77 -1.72 2.26
N LEU A 37 6.12 -0.61 2.90
CA LEU A 37 5.53 0.72 2.66
C LEU A 37 6.63 1.69 2.25
N TYR A 38 6.47 2.29 1.08
CA TYR A 38 7.34 3.32 0.54
C TYR A 38 6.58 4.65 0.49
N TYR A 39 7.10 5.69 1.12
CA TYR A 39 6.54 7.03 1.08
C TYR A 39 7.29 7.88 0.05
N THR A 40 6.59 8.40 -0.94
CA THR A 40 7.17 9.15 -2.06
C THR A 40 6.54 10.55 -2.13
N PRO A 41 7.24 11.60 -1.65
CA PRO A 41 6.75 12.97 -1.79
C PRO A 41 6.86 13.42 -3.27
N VAL A 42 5.87 14.17 -3.71
CA VAL A 42 5.81 14.82 -5.02
C VAL A 42 5.64 16.32 -4.78
N PRO A 43 6.55 17.18 -5.25
CA PRO A 43 6.45 18.62 -5.06
C PRO A 43 5.12 19.18 -5.60
N ALA A 44 4.54 20.16 -4.90
CA ALA A 44 3.22 20.70 -5.23
C ALA A 44 3.17 21.37 -6.62
N GLU A 45 4.31 21.91 -7.08
CA GLU A 45 4.49 22.49 -8.41
C GLU A 45 4.46 21.43 -9.53
N ASN A 46 4.67 20.16 -9.19
CA ASN A 46 4.70 19.04 -10.13
C ASN A 46 3.35 18.31 -10.24
N VAL A 47 2.31 18.82 -9.58
CA VAL A 47 0.97 18.21 -9.61
C VAL A 47 -0.08 19.20 -10.09
N SER A 48 -1.16 18.67 -10.67
CA SER A 48 -2.33 19.48 -11.01
C SER A 48 -3.09 19.91 -9.75
N GLU A 49 -3.90 20.96 -9.85
CA GLU A 49 -4.68 21.50 -8.72
C GLU A 49 -5.51 20.42 -7.99
N GLY A 50 -6.13 19.51 -8.74
CA GLY A 50 -6.92 18.42 -8.17
C GLY A 50 -6.11 17.43 -7.33
N ALA A 51 -4.81 17.30 -7.62
CA ALA A 51 -3.90 16.39 -6.94
C ALA A 51 -3.15 17.05 -5.78
N LYS A 52 -3.32 18.36 -5.52
CA LYS A 52 -2.79 18.99 -4.29
C LYS A 52 -3.41 18.37 -3.05
N ASP A 53 -2.64 18.30 -1.96
CA ASP A 53 -3.01 17.62 -0.70
C ASP A 53 -3.51 16.17 -0.88
N GLN A 54 -3.13 15.49 -1.96
CA GLN A 54 -3.58 14.13 -2.24
C GLN A 54 -2.54 13.09 -1.82
N MET A 55 -3.03 11.95 -1.35
CA MET A 55 -2.28 10.72 -1.14
C MET A 55 -2.85 9.62 -2.02
N THR A 56 -2.00 9.02 -2.86
CA THR A 56 -2.34 7.87 -3.70
C THR A 56 -1.51 6.65 -3.31
N PHE A 57 -2.18 5.58 -2.90
CA PHE A 57 -1.59 4.30 -2.59
C PHE A 57 -1.67 3.35 -3.79
N PHE A 58 -0.52 2.92 -4.29
CA PHE A 58 -0.40 1.80 -5.22
C PHE A 58 -0.10 0.53 -4.43
N VAL A 59 -1.07 -0.37 -4.40
CA VAL A 59 -1.03 -1.59 -3.59
C VAL A 59 -0.80 -2.78 -4.52
N PHE A 60 0.42 -3.31 -4.50
CA PHE A 60 0.83 -4.48 -5.26
C PHE A 60 0.53 -5.74 -4.45
N VAL A 61 -0.42 -6.53 -4.94
CA VAL A 61 -0.94 -7.73 -4.28
C VAL A 61 -1.28 -8.83 -5.28
N PRO A 62 -1.39 -10.09 -4.84
CA PRO A 62 -1.88 -11.14 -5.71
C PRO A 62 -3.35 -10.93 -6.17
N PRO A 63 -3.73 -11.43 -7.35
CA PRO A 63 -5.08 -11.24 -7.91
C PRO A 63 -6.18 -11.89 -7.06
N TYR A 64 -5.83 -12.88 -6.24
CA TYR A 64 -6.73 -13.63 -5.37
C TYR A 64 -6.96 -12.96 -3.99
N MET A 65 -6.56 -11.69 -3.79
CA MET A 65 -6.93 -10.97 -2.56
C MET A 65 -8.45 -10.77 -2.50
N GLU A 66 -9.12 -11.24 -1.43
CA GLU A 66 -10.57 -11.09 -1.28
C GLU A 66 -11.07 -9.65 -1.35
N ILE A 67 -12.22 -9.44 -1.97
CA ILE A 67 -12.77 -8.09 -2.19
C ILE A 67 -13.09 -7.37 -0.88
N ASP A 68 -13.55 -8.08 0.15
CA ASP A 68 -13.83 -7.46 1.46
C ASP A 68 -12.56 -6.99 2.15
N ARG A 69 -11.46 -7.73 2.01
CA ARG A 69 -10.15 -7.29 2.50
C ARG A 69 -9.67 -6.03 1.77
N ARG A 70 -9.96 -5.91 0.46
CA ARG A 70 -9.66 -4.68 -0.31
C ARG A 70 -10.48 -3.49 0.20
N ARG A 71 -11.80 -3.69 0.40
CA ARG A 71 -12.70 -2.68 0.98
C ARG A 71 -12.22 -2.21 2.35
N GLN A 72 -11.85 -3.16 3.21
CA GLN A 72 -11.30 -2.87 4.52
C GLN A 72 -10.02 -2.03 4.42
N LEU A 73 -9.07 -2.43 3.56
CA LEU A 73 -7.83 -1.67 3.35
C LEU A 73 -8.11 -0.22 2.91
N ILE A 74 -9.00 -0.03 1.93
CA ILE A 74 -9.39 1.31 1.46
C ILE A 74 -9.89 2.15 2.62
N LYS A 75 -10.82 1.60 3.42
CA LYS A 75 -11.41 2.30 4.56
C LYS A 75 -10.36 2.69 5.59
N VAL A 76 -9.53 1.74 6.03
CA VAL A 76 -8.57 2.01 7.11
C VAL A 76 -7.48 2.99 6.67
N LEU A 77 -7.04 2.95 5.41
CA LEU A 77 -6.10 3.94 4.88
C LEU A 77 -6.71 5.35 4.88
N ASN A 78 -7.95 5.48 4.41
CA ASN A 78 -8.66 6.76 4.45
C ASN A 78 -8.84 7.28 5.88
N ASP A 79 -9.31 6.44 6.80
CA ASP A 79 -9.58 6.83 8.18
C ASP A 79 -8.28 7.24 8.91
N THR A 80 -7.18 6.53 8.66
CA THR A 80 -5.85 6.89 9.19
C THR A 80 -5.35 8.21 8.63
N MET A 81 -5.51 8.45 7.33
CA MET A 81 -5.18 9.75 6.73
C MET A 81 -6.00 10.88 7.38
N VAL A 82 -7.32 10.74 7.46
CA VAL A 82 -8.20 11.76 8.07
C VAL A 82 -7.85 12.00 9.53
N ARG A 83 -7.55 10.95 10.30
CA ARG A 83 -7.16 11.06 11.71
C ARG A 83 -5.84 11.81 11.88
N VAL A 84 -4.83 11.49 11.07
CA VAL A 84 -3.48 12.01 11.26
C VAL A 84 -3.32 13.38 10.60
N VAL A 85 -3.64 13.51 9.31
CA VAL A 85 -3.41 14.75 8.54
C VAL A 85 -4.64 15.64 8.38
N GLY A 86 -5.81 15.19 8.86
CA GLY A 86 -7.07 15.89 8.70
C GLY A 86 -7.77 15.61 7.37
N TYR A 87 -9.05 15.98 7.30
CA TYR A 87 -9.81 15.88 6.06
C TYR A 87 -9.38 16.97 5.07
N LYS A 88 -8.91 16.55 3.89
CA LYS A 88 -8.41 17.44 2.82
C LYS A 88 -9.41 17.70 1.69
N GLY A 89 -10.63 17.19 1.82
CA GLY A 89 -11.66 17.26 0.78
C GLY A 89 -11.89 15.93 0.07
N PRO A 90 -12.83 15.90 -0.90
CA PRO A 90 -13.13 14.70 -1.67
C PRO A 90 -11.95 14.30 -2.57
N LEU A 91 -11.83 13.01 -2.87
CA LEU A 91 -10.83 12.45 -3.78
C LEU A 91 -9.36 12.71 -3.38
N LYS A 92 -9.09 12.92 -2.09
CA LYS A 92 -7.72 13.16 -1.57
C LYS A 92 -7.02 11.92 -1.04
N VAL A 93 -7.73 10.82 -0.83
CA VAL A 93 -7.15 9.52 -0.51
C VAL A 93 -7.58 8.52 -1.57
N ILE A 94 -6.63 8.04 -2.36
CA ILE A 94 -6.88 7.13 -3.48
C ILE A 94 -6.11 5.83 -3.24
N VAL A 95 -6.75 4.69 -3.49
CA VAL A 95 -6.11 3.38 -3.37
C VAL A 95 -6.31 2.60 -4.67
N ILE A 96 -5.21 2.23 -5.31
CA ILE A 96 -5.18 1.53 -6.58
C ILE A 96 -4.51 0.17 -6.36
N PHE A 97 -5.24 -0.91 -6.60
CA PHE A 97 -4.68 -2.26 -6.55
C PHE A 97 -4.03 -2.60 -7.88
N LYS A 98 -2.76 -3.04 -7.82
CA LYS A 98 -1.99 -3.58 -8.94
C LYS A 98 -1.75 -5.06 -8.68
N TYR A 99 -2.18 -5.90 -9.61
CA TYR A 99 -2.09 -7.35 -9.43
C TYR A 99 -0.83 -7.91 -10.05
N HIS A 100 -0.21 -8.86 -9.36
CA HIS A 100 0.86 -9.71 -9.87
C HIS A 100 0.53 -11.17 -9.52
N ASP A 101 0.67 -12.09 -10.44
CA ASP A 101 0.54 -13.51 -10.14
C ASP A 101 1.84 -14.08 -9.54
N ASP A 102 1.89 -15.40 -9.38
CA ASP A 102 3.04 -16.11 -8.82
C ASP A 102 4.24 -16.16 -9.81
N GLU A 103 4.01 -15.90 -11.11
CA GLU A 103 5.03 -15.88 -12.16
C GLU A 103 5.60 -14.47 -12.38
N ALA A 104 4.85 -13.43 -12.01
CA ALA A 104 5.26 -12.03 -12.08
C ALA A 104 5.93 -11.51 -10.80
N CYS A 105 6.17 -12.37 -9.79
CA CYS A 105 6.74 -11.96 -8.50
C CYS A 105 7.85 -12.91 -8.05
N GLY A 106 9.08 -12.40 -8.07
CA GLY A 106 10.25 -13.04 -7.47
C GLY A 106 10.55 -12.50 -6.06
N VAL A 107 10.95 -13.38 -5.15
CA VAL A 107 11.40 -13.06 -3.80
C VAL A 107 12.69 -13.80 -3.54
N ASP A 108 13.72 -13.09 -3.05
CA ASP A 108 15.03 -13.66 -2.73
C ASP A 108 15.64 -14.51 -3.87
N GLY A 109 15.45 -14.05 -5.11
CA GLY A 109 15.97 -14.71 -6.31
C GLY A 109 15.13 -15.87 -6.85
N VAL A 110 13.98 -16.19 -6.23
CA VAL A 110 13.11 -17.31 -6.64
C VAL A 110 11.71 -16.81 -7.02
N LEU A 111 11.15 -17.28 -8.13
CA LEU A 111 9.76 -16.98 -8.47
C LEU A 111 8.81 -17.61 -7.45
N ARG A 112 7.72 -16.90 -7.13
CA ARG A 112 6.70 -17.44 -6.23
C ARG A 112 6.08 -18.75 -6.77
N ALA A 113 5.97 -18.88 -8.09
CA ALA A 113 5.52 -20.10 -8.75
C ALA A 113 6.42 -21.30 -8.41
N ASP A 114 7.74 -21.13 -8.53
CA ASP A 114 8.73 -22.18 -8.23
C ASP A 114 8.73 -22.57 -6.75
N ALA A 115 8.70 -21.58 -5.86
CA ALA A 115 8.64 -21.83 -4.42
C ALA A 115 7.38 -22.61 -4.01
N LYS A 116 6.24 -22.32 -4.65
CA LYS A 116 4.97 -23.02 -4.42
C LYS A 116 5.00 -24.45 -4.95
N ALA A 117 5.60 -24.67 -6.12
CA ALA A 117 5.78 -26.00 -6.69
C ALA A 117 6.66 -26.87 -5.78
N ALA A 118 7.78 -26.34 -5.28
CA ALA A 118 8.66 -27.03 -4.34
C ALA A 118 7.93 -27.42 -3.05
N ALA A 119 7.22 -26.48 -2.42
CA ALA A 119 6.45 -26.76 -1.19
C ALA A 119 5.31 -27.77 -1.39
N ALA A 120 4.73 -27.85 -2.60
CA ALA A 120 3.71 -28.83 -2.92
C ALA A 120 4.28 -30.24 -3.13
N ALA A 121 5.53 -30.35 -3.61
CA ALA A 121 6.23 -31.62 -3.76
C ALA A 121 6.63 -32.19 -2.38
N GLU A 122 7.14 -31.36 -1.48
CA GLU A 122 7.51 -31.77 -0.11
C GLU A 122 6.33 -32.31 0.71
N LYS A 123 5.11 -31.79 0.50
CA LYS A 123 3.90 -32.28 1.18
C LYS A 123 3.39 -33.63 0.69
N LYS A 124 3.91 -34.12 -0.44
CA LYS A 124 3.49 -35.39 -1.08
C LYS A 124 4.48 -36.54 -0.84
N GLY A 125 5.69 -36.24 -0.36
CA GLY A 125 6.70 -37.23 0.04
C GLY A 125 6.66 -37.48 1.54
#